data_AF-A0A4Q3TFT2-F1
#
_entry.id   AF-A0A4Q3TFT2-F1
#
_cell.length_a   1.000
_cell.length_b   1.000
_cell.length_c   1.000
_cell.angle_alpha   90.00
_cell.angle_beta   90.00
_cell.angle_gamma   90.00
#
_symmetry.space_group_name_H-M   'P 1'
#
loop_
_entity.id
_entity.type
_entity.pdbx_description
1 polymer ?
#
loop_
_entity_poly.entity_id
_entity_poly.type
_entity_poly.pdbx_seq_one_letter_code
_entity_poly.pdbx_strand_id
1 'polypeptide(L)' 'MKQLLSMILAAVAAMLLVSCSKPAPIESVESLVANPERLKELRAQCKADHAKVGDDQCNAVAEATR' A
#
# COMPACT_ATOMS: atom_id res chain seq x y z
N MET A 1 34.85 7.47 16.62
CA MET A 1 34.07 8.43 15.80
C MET A 1 33.93 7.99 14.34
N LYS A 2 35.02 7.67 13.64
CA LYS A 2 34.98 7.26 12.21
C LYS A 2 34.13 6.01 11.92
N GLN A 3 34.22 5.00 12.80
CA GLN A 3 33.46 3.74 12.71
C GLN A 3 31.94 3.97 12.91
N LEU A 4 31.59 4.82 13.89
CA LEU A 4 30.20 5.22 14.16
C LEU A 4 29.59 5.97 12.97
N LEU A 5 30.36 6.89 12.35
CA LEU A 5 29.91 7.62 11.17
C LEU A 5 29.63 6.68 9.98
N SER A 6 30.47 5.65 9.81
CA SER A 6 30.34 4.66 8.73
C SER A 6 29.12 3.74 8.92
N MET A 7 28.83 3.33 10.16
CA MET A 7 27.62 2.55 10.49
C MET A 7 26.34 3.36 10.27
N ILE A 8 26.33 4.64 10.64
CA ILE A 8 25.18 5.53 10.40
C ILE A 8 24.93 5.69 8.90
N LEU A 9 25.99 5.90 8.11
CA LEU A 9 25.86 6.06 6.66
C LEU A 9 25.31 4.78 5.98
N ALA A 10 25.76 3.60 6.43
CA ALA A 10 25.25 2.32 5.94
C ALA A 10 23.77 2.10 6.31
N ALA A 11 23.35 2.48 7.53
CA ALA A 11 21.96 2.37 7.97
C ALA A 11 21.02 3.29 7.16
N VAL A 12 21.44 4.53 6.90
CA VAL A 12 20.69 5.48 6.06
C VAL A 12 20.55 4.95 4.63
N ALA A 13 21.63 4.42 4.05
CA ALA A 13 21.59 3.83 2.71
C ALA A 13 20.64 2.61 2.62
N ALA A 14 20.58 1.77 3.65
CA ALA A 14 19.66 0.64 3.71
C ALA A 14 18.18 1.07 3.77
N MET A 15 17.86 2.15 4.49
CA MET A 15 16.48 2.68 4.57
C MET A 15 16.00 3.27 3.23
N LEU A 16 16.90 3.87 2.45
CA LEU A 16 16.56 4.45 1.14
C LEU A 16 16.17 3.39 0.09
N LEU A 17 16.61 2.15 0.25
CA LEU A 17 16.33 1.06 -0.70
C LEU A 17 14.92 0.47 -0.55
N VAL A 18 14.20 0.74 0.54
CA VAL A 18 12.87 0.14 0.80
C VAL A 18 11.73 0.85 0.05
N SER A 19 11.97 2.02 -0.53
CA SER A 19 10.92 2.83 -1.18
C SER A 19 10.55 2.39 -2.59
N CYS A 20 11.28 1.43 -3.18
CA CYS A 20 10.99 0.92 -4.52
C CYS A 20 10.09 -0.33 -4.46
N SER A 21 8.93 -0.21 -3.80
CA SER A 21 7.87 -1.23 -3.92
C SER A 21 7.00 -0.90 -5.13
N LYS A 22 6.92 -1.83 -6.09
CA LYS A 22 5.99 -1.71 -7.22
C LYS A 22 4.55 -1.61 -6.68
N PRO A 23 3.72 -0.67 -7.17
CA PRO A 23 2.32 -0.60 -6.75
C PRO A 23 1.67 -1.97 -6.93
N ALA A 24 0.91 -2.42 -5.93
CA ALA A 24 0.12 -3.62 -6.08
C ALA A 24 -0.85 -3.44 -7.27
N PRO A 25 -1.10 -4.48 -8.07
CA PRO A 25 -2.11 -4.40 -9.12
C PRO A 25 -3.46 -4.08 -8.50
N ILE A 26 -4.19 -3.15 -9.13
CA ILE A 26 -5.54 -2.78 -8.70
C ILE A 26 -6.47 -3.99 -8.89
N GLU A 27 -7.19 -4.37 -7.84
CA GLU A 27 -8.20 -5.44 -7.91
C GLU A 27 -9.44 -4.92 -8.64
N SER A 28 -9.91 -5.69 -9.65
CA SER A 28 -11.07 -5.31 -10.46
C SER A 28 -12.37 -5.35 -9.66
N VAL A 29 -13.37 -4.61 -10.12
CA VAL A 29 -14.70 -4.56 -9.52
C VAL A 29 -15.32 -5.96 -9.46
N GLU A 30 -15.20 -6.75 -10.53
CA GLU A 30 -15.74 -8.11 -10.59
C GLU A 30 -15.08 -9.03 -9.55
N SER A 31 -13.76 -8.92 -9.38
CA SER A 31 -13.03 -9.67 -8.36
C SER A 31 -13.48 -9.29 -6.95
N LEU A 32 -13.69 -8.00 -6.70
CA LEU A 32 -14.12 -7.49 -5.39
C LEU A 32 -15.56 -7.89 -5.07
N VAL A 33 -16.48 -7.82 -6.04
CA VAL A 33 -17.87 -8.28 -5.87
C VAL A 33 -17.92 -9.80 -5.63
N ALA A 34 -17.07 -10.57 -6.31
CA ALA A 34 -16.96 -12.01 -6.11
C ALA A 34 -16.36 -12.39 -4.74
N ASN A 35 -15.67 -11.47 -4.07
CA ASN A 35 -14.96 -11.69 -2.81
C ASN A 35 -15.37 -10.66 -1.72
N PRO A 36 -16.55 -10.80 -1.10
CA PRO A 36 -17.11 -9.81 -0.17
C PRO A 36 -16.26 -9.58 1.10
N GLU A 37 -15.55 -10.61 1.59
CA GLU A 37 -14.62 -10.45 2.71
C GLU A 37 -13.44 -9.53 2.34
N ARG A 38 -12.89 -9.69 1.12
CA ARG A 38 -11.80 -8.85 0.61
C ARG A 38 -12.27 -7.41 0.40
N LEU A 39 -13.47 -7.22 -0.15
CA LEU A 39 -14.08 -5.91 -0.32
C LEU A 39 -14.26 -5.20 1.04
N LYS A 40 -14.73 -5.91 2.07
CA LYS A 40 -14.88 -5.38 3.43
C LYS A 40 -13.55 -4.95 4.04
N GLU A 41 -12.51 -5.77 3.88
CA GLU A 41 -11.18 -5.46 4.36
C GLU A 41 -10.60 -4.21 3.68
N LEU A 42 -10.65 -4.14 2.35
CA LEU A 42 -10.18 -2.99 1.59
C LEU A 42 -10.98 -1.72 1.92
N ARG A 43 -12.29 -1.82 2.13
CA ARG A 43 -13.11 -0.69 2.57
C ARG A 43 -12.65 -0.14 3.92
N ALA A 44 -12.28 -1.02 4.86
CA ALA A 44 -11.71 -0.59 6.14
C ALA A 44 -10.35 0.08 5.96
N GLN A 45 -9.49 -0.45 5.08
CA GLN A 45 -8.17 0.13 4.78
C GLN A 45 -8.29 1.50 4.09
N CYS A 46 -9.16 1.66 3.09
CA CYS A 46 -9.41 2.94 2.42
C CYS A 46 -9.90 4.01 3.39
N LYS A 47 -10.70 3.63 4.41
CA LYS A 47 -11.13 4.55 5.47
C LYS A 47 -9.99 4.91 6.43
N ALA A 48 -9.10 3.96 6.71
CA ALA A 48 -8.00 4.16 7.65
C ALA A 48 -6.86 4.99 7.05
N ASP A 49 -6.47 4.70 5.81
CA ASP A 49 -5.35 5.35 5.12
C ASP A 49 -5.49 5.24 3.60
N HIS A 50 -6.22 6.18 3.01
CA HIS A 50 -6.45 6.25 1.56
C HIS A 50 -5.16 6.40 0.76
N ALA A 51 -4.20 7.21 1.25
CA ALA A 51 -2.95 7.47 0.56
C ALA A 51 -2.07 6.22 0.49
N LYS A 52 -2.12 5.36 1.51
CA LYS A 52 -1.41 4.08 1.53
C LYS A 52 -2.02 3.03 0.58
N VAL A 53 -3.34 3.00 0.46
CA VAL A 53 -4.04 2.03 -0.41
C VAL A 53 -4.02 2.46 -1.88
N GLY A 54 -4.16 3.76 -2.13
CA GLY A 54 -4.17 4.36 -3.46
C GLY A 54 -5.59 4.65 -3.97
N ASP A 55 -5.74 5.82 -4.59
CA ASP A 55 -7.02 6.35 -5.05
C ASP A 55 -7.72 5.40 -6.03
N ASP A 56 -6.99 4.82 -6.98
CA ASP A 56 -7.53 3.91 -7.98
C ASP A 56 -8.15 2.66 -7.34
N GLN A 57 -7.51 2.11 -6.30
CA GLN A 57 -8.01 0.93 -5.60
C GLN A 57 -9.25 1.27 -4.76
N CYS A 58 -9.26 2.43 -4.10
CA CYS A 58 -10.40 2.86 -3.30
C CYS A 58 -11.61 3.24 -4.18
N ASN A 59 -11.38 3.75 -5.39
CA ASN A 59 -12.44 3.96 -6.38
C ASN A 59 -13.06 2.63 -6.85
N ALA A 60 -12.24 1.62 -7.15
CA ALA A 60 -12.74 0.27 -7.49
C ALA A 60 -13.58 -0.35 -6.35
N VAL A 61 -13.15 -0.16 -5.09
CA VAL A 61 -13.90 -0.59 -3.90
C VAL A 61 -15.24 0.15 -3.78
N ALA A 62 -15.26 1.47 -4.04
CA ALA A 62 -16.48 2.25 -4.01
C ALA A 62 -17.47 1.81 -5.09
N GLU A 63 -16.98 1.54 -6.31
CA GLU A 63 -17.77 1.03 -7.42
C GLU A 63 -18.34 -0.37 -7.13
N ALA A 64 -17.53 -1.27 -6.56
CA ALA A 64 -17.96 -2.60 -6.15
C ALA A 64 -19.03 -2.60 -5.03
N THR A 65 -19.26 -1.45 -4.38
CA THR A 65 -20.31 -1.31 -3.35
C THR A 65 -21.48 -0.41 -3.77
N ARG A 66 -21.52 0.02 -5.04
CA ARG A 66 -22.59 0.88 -5.57
C ARG A 66 -23.94 0.17 -5.60
#